data_AF-C5KSQ7-F1
#
_entry.id   AF-C5KSQ7-F1
#
_cell.length_a   1.000
_cell.length_b   1.000
_cell.length_c   1.000
_cell.angle_alpha   90.00
_cell.angle_beta   90.00
_cell.angle_gamma   90.00
#
_symmetry.space_group_name_H-M   'P 1'
#
loop_
_entity.id
_entity.type
_entity.pdbx_description
1 polymer ?
#
loop_
_entity_poly.entity_id
_entity_poly.type
_entity_poly.pdbx_seq_one_letter_code
_entity_poly.pdbx_strand_id
1 'polypeptide(L)'
;MLFPRLLGEYDQNNQLGHYSVYTGKVVPGELATDSGFWDAYRTVYLWLSVAAPDILDRLLEGWVNAYKEAGWLPTWASPGQRGSMVGTMGDVVLGWAIIANKTPHLADDMYAAIRKDAF
;
A
#
# COMPACT_ATOMS: atom_id res chain seq x y z
N MET A 1 0.05 -7.86 -15.51
CA MET A 1 -0.04 -7.40 -14.10
C MET A 1 -0.58 -5.98 -14.14
N LEU A 2 -1.85 -5.77 -13.77
CA LEU A 2 -2.55 -4.49 -13.99
C LEU A 2 -2.83 -3.71 -12.70
N PHE A 3 -3.10 -4.41 -11.59
CA PHE A 3 -3.48 -3.82 -10.31
C PHE A 3 -2.82 -4.58 -9.13
N PRO A 4 -2.56 -3.91 -7.98
CA PRO A 4 -2.67 -2.46 -7.78
C PRO A 4 -1.67 -1.68 -8.64
N ARG A 5 -1.95 -0.41 -8.94
CA ARG A 5 -1.03 0.46 -9.69
C ARG A 5 -0.12 1.21 -8.73
N LEU A 6 1.12 1.43 -9.17
CA LEU A 6 2.05 2.37 -8.53
C LEU A 6 1.89 3.74 -9.19
N LEU A 7 1.81 4.80 -8.37
CA LEU A 7 1.72 6.19 -8.81
C LEU A 7 3.07 6.93 -8.67
N GLY A 8 4.14 6.24 -8.29
CA GLY A 8 5.47 6.82 -8.25
C GLY A 8 5.95 7.24 -9.64
N GLU A 9 6.49 8.45 -9.72
CA GLU A 9 7.10 9.04 -10.90
C GLU A 9 8.53 9.50 -10.57
N TYR A 10 9.39 9.50 -11.57
CA TYR A 10 10.75 10.03 -11.44
C TYR A 10 10.80 11.49 -11.90
N ASP A 11 11.39 12.35 -11.08
CA ASP A 11 11.63 13.74 -11.45
C ASP A 11 12.82 13.90 -12.42
N GLN A 12 13.12 15.14 -12.80
CA GLN A 12 14.25 15.48 -13.68
C GLN A 12 15.63 15.09 -13.11
N ASN A 13 15.73 14.85 -11.80
CA ASN A 13 16.94 14.41 -11.12
C ASN A 13 16.96 12.89 -10.88
N ASN A 14 16.01 12.15 -11.47
CA ASN A 14 15.82 10.73 -11.28
C ASN A 14 15.53 10.35 -9.81
N GLN A 15 14.87 11.24 -9.06
CA GLN A 15 14.37 10.99 -7.71
C GLN A 15 12.92 10.51 -7.78
N LEU A 16 12.61 9.45 -7.04
CA LEU A 16 11.27 8.88 -6.98
C LEU A 16 10.39 9.68 -6.01
N GLY A 17 9.22 10.10 -6.48
CA GLY A 17 8.19 10.70 -5.66
C GLY A 17 6.80 10.49 -6.25
N HIS A 18 5.78 10.91 -5.53
CA HIS A 18 4.40 10.81 -6.00
C HIS A 18 3.58 12.02 -5.54
N TYR A 19 2.48 12.28 -6.25
CA TYR A 19 1.44 13.19 -5.77
C TYR A 19 0.54 12.44 -4.78
N SER A 20 0.54 12.88 -3.52
CA SER A 20 -0.36 12.37 -2.50
C SER A 20 -1.79 12.80 -2.81
N VAL A 21 -2.62 11.82 -3.16
CA VAL A 21 -4.08 12.01 -3.35
C VAL A 21 -4.82 12.24 -2.03
N TYR A 22 -4.14 12.08 -0.89
CA TYR A 22 -4.70 12.28 0.44
C TYR A 22 -4.38 13.67 1.00
N THR A 23 -3.17 14.19 0.76
CA THR A 23 -2.75 15.50 1.28
C THR A 23 -2.65 16.59 0.21
N GLY A 24 -2.69 16.23 -1.07
CA GLY A 24 -2.54 17.15 -2.20
C GLY A 24 -1.11 17.68 -2.41
N LYS A 25 -0.09 16.99 -1.88
CA LYS A 25 1.33 17.41 -1.94
C LYS A 25 2.15 16.40 -2.72
N VAL A 26 3.26 16.83 -3.30
CA VAL A 26 4.28 15.92 -3.84
C VAL A 26 5.22 15.52 -2.73
N VAL A 27 5.42 14.22 -2.51
CA VAL A 27 6.30 13.66 -1.47
C VAL A 27 7.18 12.54 -2.04
N PRO A 28 8.33 12.23 -1.41
CA PRO A 28 9.21 11.15 -1.87
C PRO A 28 8.58 9.76 -1.71
N GLY A 29 9.02 8.80 -2.53
CA GLY A 29 8.65 7.38 -2.42
C GLY A 29 7.48 6.96 -3.29
N GLU A 30 7.04 5.72 -3.13
CA GLU A 30 5.93 5.12 -3.89
C GLU A 30 4.54 5.45 -3.31
N LEU A 31 3.51 5.29 -4.13
CA LEU A 31 2.11 5.27 -3.68
C LEU A 31 1.33 4.21 -4.45
N ALA A 32 0.59 3.37 -3.72
CA ALA A 32 -0.22 2.31 -4.30
C ALA A 32 -1.71 2.72 -4.39
N THR A 33 -2.39 2.27 -5.46
CA THR A 33 -3.78 2.64 -5.73
C THR A 33 -4.53 1.61 -6.59
N ASP A 34 -5.82 1.87 -6.84
CA ASP A 34 -6.73 1.15 -7.75
C ASP A 34 -6.86 -0.32 -7.37
N SER A 35 -7.07 -0.54 -6.07
CA SER A 35 -7.32 -1.86 -5.54
C SER A 35 -8.21 -1.78 -4.31
N GLY A 36 -9.13 -2.74 -4.21
CA GLY A 36 -9.87 -3.06 -3.01
C GLY A 36 -9.19 -4.20 -2.28
N PHE A 37 -8.79 -3.99 -1.03
CA PHE A 37 -8.21 -5.09 -0.26
C PHE A 37 -9.18 -6.24 -0.08
N TRP A 38 -10.47 -5.96 0.05
CA TRP A 38 -11.51 -6.98 0.21
C TRP A 38 -11.49 -8.04 -0.91
N ASP A 39 -11.20 -7.63 -2.15
CA ASP A 39 -11.05 -8.53 -3.28
C ASP A 39 -9.64 -9.16 -3.33
N ALA A 40 -8.61 -8.33 -3.13
CA ALA A 40 -7.24 -8.68 -3.46
C ALA A 40 -6.49 -9.50 -2.38
N TYR A 41 -6.86 -9.38 -1.10
CA TYR A 41 -6.06 -9.90 0.01
C TYR A 41 -5.80 -11.41 -0.04
N ARG A 42 -6.74 -12.17 -0.61
CA ARG A 42 -6.71 -13.65 -0.60
C ARG A 42 -5.68 -14.25 -1.56
N THR A 43 -5.36 -13.55 -2.64
CA THR A 43 -4.62 -14.16 -3.76
C THR A 43 -3.58 -13.25 -4.40
N VAL A 44 -3.87 -11.96 -4.57
CA VAL A 44 -3.02 -11.07 -5.38
C VAL A 44 -1.65 -10.88 -4.74
N TYR A 45 -1.61 -10.51 -3.45
CA TYR A 45 -0.35 -10.26 -2.74
C TYR A 45 0.49 -11.52 -2.55
N LEU A 46 -0.16 -12.65 -2.29
CA LEU A 46 0.52 -13.95 -2.21
C LEU A 46 1.15 -14.30 -3.56
N TRP A 47 0.41 -14.16 -4.66
CA TRP A 47 0.93 -14.42 -5.99
C TRP A 47 2.09 -13.49 -6.33
N LEU A 48 1.98 -12.19 -6.03
CA LEU A 48 3.04 -11.22 -6.23
C LEU A 48 4.33 -11.59 -5.47
N SER A 49 4.22 -12.17 -4.27
CA SER A 49 5.42 -12.57 -3.51
C SER A 49 6.25 -13.67 -4.16
N VAL A 50 5.65 -14.45 -5.06
CA VAL A 50 6.32 -15.52 -5.80
C VAL A 50 6.72 -15.03 -7.19
N ALA A 51 5.79 -14.38 -7.90
CA ALA A 51 5.96 -14.05 -9.31
C ALA A 51 6.63 -12.70 -9.57
N ALA A 52 6.48 -11.74 -8.66
CA ALA A 52 6.98 -10.37 -8.82
C ALA A 52 7.33 -9.72 -7.47
N PRO A 53 8.30 -10.27 -6.72
CA PRO A 53 8.65 -9.80 -5.38
C PRO A 53 9.08 -8.32 -5.35
N ASP A 54 9.78 -7.83 -6.37
CA ASP A 54 10.19 -6.42 -6.46
C ASP A 54 8.99 -5.47 -6.60
N ILE A 55 7.92 -5.92 -7.27
CA ILE A 55 6.68 -5.15 -7.38
C ILE A 55 5.93 -5.18 -6.04
N LEU A 56 5.91 -6.32 -5.36
CA LEU A 56 5.31 -6.42 -4.03
C LEU A 56 5.97 -5.47 -3.03
N ASP A 57 7.30 -5.38 -3.04
CA ASP A 57 8.05 -4.52 -2.13
C ASP A 57 7.65 -3.04 -2.28
N ARG A 58 7.62 -2.56 -3.52
CA ARG A 58 7.17 -1.20 -3.87
C ARG A 58 5.69 -0.95 -3.54
N LEU A 59 4.84 -1.97 -3.73
CA LEU A 59 3.42 -1.86 -3.38
C LEU A 59 3.22 -1.77 -1.86
N LEU A 60 3.97 -2.55 -1.08
CA LEU A 60 3.92 -2.49 0.38
C LEU A 60 4.41 -1.13 0.91
N GLU A 61 5.47 -0.57 0.32
CA GLU A 61 5.89 0.81 0.57
C GLU A 61 4.75 1.80 0.23
N GLY A 62 4.16 1.68 -0.96
CA GLY A 62 3.07 2.56 -1.39
C GLY A 62 1.83 2.50 -0.49
N TRP A 63 1.50 1.33 0.05
CA TRP A 63 0.39 1.19 1.02
C TRP A 63 0.72 1.79 2.39
N VAL A 64 1.96 1.63 2.86
CA VAL A 64 2.42 2.28 4.10
C VAL A 64 2.40 3.80 3.96
N ASN A 65 2.81 4.35 2.81
CA ASN A 65 2.74 5.78 2.54
C ASN A 65 1.29 6.27 2.49
N ALA A 66 0.39 5.53 1.82
CA ALA A 66 -1.04 5.82 1.83
C ALA A 66 -1.59 5.89 3.27
N TYR A 67 -1.21 4.96 4.15
CA TYR A 67 -1.57 5.00 5.57
C TYR A 67 -1.03 6.26 6.27
N LYS A 68 0.26 6.58 6.12
CA LYS A 68 0.89 7.75 6.75
C LYS A 68 0.25 9.06 6.32
N GLU A 69 -0.19 9.13 5.06
CA GLU A 69 -0.77 10.35 4.46
C GLU A 69 -2.26 10.50 4.71
N ALA A 70 -3.02 9.40 4.68
CA ALA A 70 -4.46 9.40 4.91
C ALA A 70 -4.83 9.34 6.40
N GLY A 71 -3.90 8.88 7.25
CA GLY A 71 -4.11 8.60 8.68
C GLY A 71 -4.78 7.24 8.97
N TRP A 72 -5.19 6.53 7.93
CA TRP A 72 -5.82 5.20 7.95
C TRP A 72 -5.44 4.44 6.68
N LEU A 73 -5.36 3.11 6.74
CA LEU A 73 -5.14 2.33 5.54
C LEU A 73 -6.41 2.34 4.66
N PRO A 74 -6.33 2.65 3.35
CA PRO A 74 -7.51 2.71 2.51
C PRO A 74 -8.12 1.32 2.32
N THR A 75 -9.45 1.19 2.42
CA THR A 75 -10.16 -0.09 2.17
C THR A 75 -10.29 -0.37 0.67
N TRP A 76 -10.54 0.69 -0.11
CA TRP A 76 -10.64 0.66 -1.56
C TRP A 76 -10.15 2.00 -2.12
N ALA A 77 -8.98 2.00 -2.77
CA ALA A 77 -8.34 3.20 -3.31
C ALA A 77 -8.63 3.37 -4.81
N SER A 78 -9.11 4.55 -5.26
CA SER A 78 -9.04 5.02 -6.65
C SER A 78 -9.27 6.54 -6.83
N PRO A 79 -8.20 7.33 -7.04
CA PRO A 79 -6.86 6.99 -6.59
C PRO A 79 -6.72 7.09 -5.05
N GLY A 80 -7.55 7.94 -4.41
CA GLY A 80 -7.67 8.01 -2.95
C GLY A 80 -8.77 7.10 -2.41
N GLN A 81 -9.03 7.18 -1.10
CA GLN A 81 -10.02 6.34 -0.41
C GLN A 81 -11.42 6.53 -1.01
N ARG A 82 -12.11 5.41 -1.26
CA ARG A 82 -13.50 5.36 -1.69
C ARG A 82 -14.31 4.63 -0.63
N GLY A 83 -15.53 5.12 -0.36
CA GLY A 83 -16.50 4.46 0.53
C GLY A 83 -17.10 3.21 -0.12
N SER A 84 -16.26 2.22 -0.41
CA SER A 84 -16.60 0.97 -1.07
C SER A 84 -15.96 -0.20 -0.32
N MET A 85 -16.70 -1.32 -0.26
CA MET A 85 -16.39 -2.52 0.52
C MET A 85 -16.34 -2.32 2.04
N VAL A 86 -16.29 -3.42 2.78
CA VAL A 86 -16.33 -3.45 4.26
C VAL A 86 -15.08 -4.11 4.84
N GLY A 87 -14.72 -3.70 6.05
CA GLY A 87 -13.59 -4.25 6.80
C GLY A 87 -12.21 -3.77 6.31
N THR A 88 -11.21 -4.00 7.15
CA THR A 88 -9.81 -3.55 6.96
C THR A 88 -8.95 -4.71 6.46
N MET A 89 -9.33 -5.31 5.32
CA MET A 89 -8.62 -6.50 4.79
C MET A 89 -7.16 -6.23 4.42
N GLY A 90 -6.75 -4.95 4.34
CA GLY A 90 -5.35 -4.57 4.25
C GLY A 90 -4.54 -5.04 5.46
N ASP A 91 -5.14 -5.12 6.65
CA ASP A 91 -4.50 -5.64 7.86
C ASP A 91 -4.03 -7.08 7.69
N VAL A 92 -4.80 -7.89 6.96
CA VAL A 92 -4.44 -9.28 6.67
C VAL A 92 -3.21 -9.32 5.75
N VAL A 93 -3.13 -8.43 4.78
CA VAL A 93 -1.98 -8.32 3.86
C VAL A 93 -0.73 -7.85 4.62
N LEU A 94 -0.85 -6.79 5.42
CA LEU A 94 0.25 -6.24 6.20
C LEU A 94 0.73 -7.23 7.27
N GLY A 95 -0.20 -7.87 7.99
CA GLY A 95 0.13 -8.88 9.01
C GLY A 95 0.84 -10.09 8.41
N TRP A 96 0.39 -10.56 7.25
CA TRP A 96 1.09 -11.60 6.52
C TRP A 96 2.48 -11.14 6.04
N ALA A 97 2.61 -9.93 5.51
CA ALA A 97 3.89 -9.39 5.05
C ALA A 97 4.92 -9.37 6.19
N ILE A 98 4.51 -8.97 7.40
CA ILE A 98 5.35 -9.02 8.61
C ILE A 98 5.80 -10.46 8.90
N ILE A 99 4.87 -11.41 9.00
CA ILE A 99 5.17 -12.82 9.33
C ILE A 99 6.07 -13.47 8.27
N ALA A 100 5.83 -13.15 7.00
CA ALA A 100 6.57 -13.68 5.86
C ALA A 100 7.86 -12.91 5.55
N ASN A 101 8.26 -11.98 6.43
CA ASN A 101 9.47 -11.15 6.32
C ASN A 101 9.58 -10.40 4.97
N LYS A 102 8.45 -9.86 4.49
CA LYS A 102 8.37 -9.02 3.29
C LYS A 102 8.56 -7.55 3.69
N THR A 103 9.48 -6.87 3.03
CA THR A 103 9.79 -5.45 3.28
C THR A 103 10.07 -5.15 4.77
N PRO A 104 11.02 -5.86 5.41
CA PRO A 104 11.17 -5.90 6.87
C PRO A 104 11.43 -4.53 7.52
N HIS A 105 12.02 -3.59 6.78
CA HIS A 105 12.29 -2.23 7.26
C HIS A 105 11.00 -1.40 7.46
N LEU A 106 9.85 -1.85 6.95
CA LEU A 106 8.55 -1.23 7.15
C LEU A 106 7.66 -1.97 8.17
N ALA A 107 8.16 -3.03 8.81
CA ALA A 107 7.34 -3.89 9.68
C ALA A 107 6.66 -3.11 10.82
N ASP A 108 7.37 -2.15 11.44
CA ASP A 108 6.83 -1.32 12.51
C ASP A 108 5.71 -0.38 11.99
N ASP A 109 5.88 0.20 10.81
CA ASP A 109 4.86 1.04 10.17
C ASP A 109 3.62 0.23 9.78
N MET A 110 3.83 -0.98 9.24
CA MET A 110 2.74 -1.90 8.90
C MET A 110 1.96 -2.30 10.15
N TYR A 111 2.65 -2.60 11.25
CA TYR A 111 2.00 -2.93 12.52
C TYR A 111 1.26 -1.73 13.11
N ALA A 112 1.81 -0.52 12.98
CA ALA A 112 1.14 0.71 13.39
C ALA A 112 -0.15 0.94 12.61
N ALA A 113 -0.18 0.68 11.30
CA ALA A 113 -1.40 0.73 10.48
C ALA A 113 -2.47 -0.26 10.98
N ILE A 114 -2.09 -1.53 11.21
CA ILE A 114 -3.02 -2.55 11.75
C ILE A 114 -3.56 -2.12 13.12
N ARG A 115 -2.70 -1.59 13.99
CA ARG A 115 -3.08 -1.11 15.32
C ARG A 115 -4.06 0.05 15.24
N LYS A 116 -3.88 0.93 14.26
CA LYS A 116 -4.74 2.09 14.03
C LYS A 116 -6.14 1.63 13.60
N ASP A 117 -6.22 0.67 12.69
CA ASP A 117 -7.49 0.13 12.19
C ASP A 117 -8.32 -0.59 13.29
N ALA A 118 -7.65 -1.12 14.32
CA ALA A 118 -8.27 -1.85 15.42
C ALA A 118 -8.77 -0.99 16.61
N PHE A 119 -8.22 0.22 16.83
CA PHE A 119 -8.51 1.07 18.01
C PHE A 119 -8.54 2.57 17.67
#